data_AF-A0A3E2YWM5-F1
#
_entry.id   AF-A0A3E2YWM5-F1
#
_cell.length_a   1.000
_cell.length_b   1.000
_cell.length_c   1.000
_cell.angle_alpha   90.00
_cell.angle_beta   90.00
_cell.angle_gamma   90.00
#
_symmetry.space_group_name_H-M   'P 1'
#
loop_
_entity.id
_entity.type
_entity.pdbx_description
1 polymer ?
#
loop_
_entity_poly.entity_id
_entity_poly.type
_entity_poly.pdbx_seq_one_letter_code
_entity_poly.pdbx_strand_id
1 'polypeptide(L)'
;MTVVPAGGVEPNGEELRRFARRFLRGRRLQLIIDGSEPVDVPAVVGEALAEVVSILGRGRPVRVMQENVELSTGEAAAILGVTRPTVVKLMNDGLLPYTRPNSSRRVALHDVLAYREQRSKARREALDELTGDAIDMGVYDEAMRRGREPSDDQPGRDDRR
;
A
#
# COMPACT_ATOMS: atom_id res chain seq x y z
N MET A 1 6.34 -15.82 10.62
CA MET A 1 5.37 -16.05 11.71
C MET A 1 4.10 -15.25 11.39
N THR A 2 2.94 -15.90 11.30
CA THR A 2 1.66 -15.19 11.18
C THR A 2 1.13 -14.97 12.59
N VAL A 3 1.01 -13.71 13.00
CA VAL A 3 0.35 -13.39 14.28
C VAL A 3 -1.14 -13.25 13.95
N VAL A 4 -1.90 -14.33 14.18
CA VAL A 4 -3.36 -14.28 14.25
C VAL A 4 -3.69 -14.11 15.74
N PRO A 5 -4.46 -13.09 16.14
CA PRO A 5 -4.85 -12.93 17.53
C PRO A 5 -5.58 -14.20 17.98
N ALA A 6 -5.03 -14.89 18.98
CA ALA A 6 -5.63 -16.07 19.55
C ALA A 6 -6.79 -15.66 20.47
N GLY A 7 -8.00 -16.10 20.15
CA GLY A 7 -9.12 -16.19 21.08
C GLY A 7 -9.82 -14.87 21.45
N GLY A 8 -11.04 -14.70 20.91
CA GLY A 8 -12.19 -14.10 21.61
C GLY A 8 -12.17 -12.61 21.98
N VAL A 9 -11.03 -11.93 21.98
CA VAL A 9 -10.94 -10.49 22.11
C VAL A 9 -10.39 -9.99 20.78
N GLU A 10 -11.29 -9.61 19.86
CA GLU A 10 -10.83 -8.74 18.79
C GLU A 10 -10.29 -7.48 19.47
N PRO A 11 -8.97 -7.21 19.39
CA PRO A 11 -8.45 -6.00 20.00
C PRO A 11 -9.16 -4.85 19.30
N ASN A 12 -9.96 -4.08 20.06
CA ASN A 12 -10.73 -2.98 19.52
C ASN A 12 -9.76 -2.10 18.73
N GLY A 13 -10.00 -1.96 17.42
CA GLY A 13 -9.08 -1.21 16.55
C GLY A 13 -8.84 0.20 17.06
N GLU A 14 -9.79 0.78 17.81
CA GLU A 14 -9.60 2.06 18.50
C GLU A 14 -8.59 1.99 19.67
N GLU A 15 -8.62 0.93 20.48
CA GLU A 15 -7.66 0.72 21.58
C GLU A 15 -6.23 0.55 21.05
N LEU A 16 -6.04 -0.24 19.99
CA LEU A 16 -4.74 -0.37 19.33
C LEU A 16 -4.27 0.95 18.73
N ARG A 17 -5.17 1.71 18.08
CA ARG A 17 -4.84 3.05 17.54
C ARG A 17 -4.52 4.05 18.63
N ARG A 18 -5.21 3.99 19.78
CA ARG A 18 -4.96 4.83 20.95
C ARG A 18 -3.61 4.47 21.57
N PHE A 19 -3.32 3.17 21.70
CA PHE A 19 -2.06 2.66 22.21
C PHE A 19 -0.88 3.10 21.33
N ALA A 20 -0.97 2.88 20.00
CA ALA A 20 0.07 3.29 19.06
C ALA A 20 0.37 4.80 19.09
N ARG A 21 -0.68 5.64 19.13
CA ARG A 21 -0.51 7.10 19.17
C ARG A 21 0.05 7.60 20.50
N ARG A 22 -0.38 7.01 21.62
CA ARG A 22 -0.04 7.48 22.97
C ARG A 22 1.34 7.00 23.42
N PHE A 23 1.72 5.77 23.07
CA PHE A 23 2.83 5.08 23.73
C PHE A 23 4.01 4.75 22.82
N LEU A 24 3.82 4.62 21.50
CA LEU A 24 4.85 4.03 20.64
C LEU A 24 5.71 5.04 19.87
N ARG A 25 5.40 6.35 19.88
CA ARG A 25 6.22 7.37 19.18
C ARG A 25 7.10 8.16 20.14
N GLY A 26 8.42 8.10 19.91
CA GLY A 26 9.42 8.95 20.59
C GLY A 26 9.65 8.62 22.07
N ARG A 27 9.29 7.41 22.52
CA ARG A 27 9.44 6.98 23.91
C ARG A 27 10.31 5.73 24.01
N ARG A 28 11.00 5.59 25.15
CA ARG A 28 11.65 4.33 25.53
C ARG A 28 10.57 3.32 25.86
N LEU A 29 10.63 2.17 25.19
CA LEU A 29 9.74 1.04 25.44
C LEU A 29 10.46 0.04 26.34
N GLN A 30 9.72 -0.52 27.29
CA GLN A 30 10.21 -1.58 28.15
C GLN A 30 9.30 -2.80 28.02
N LEU A 31 9.91 -3.97 28.01
CA LEU A 31 9.23 -5.26 27.97
C LEU A 31 9.35 -5.90 29.36
N ILE A 32 8.23 -6.36 29.90
CA ILE A 32 8.18 -7.17 31.13
C ILE A 32 7.61 -8.53 30.73
N ILE A 33 8.37 -9.60 30.97
CA ILE A 33 7.95 -10.98 30.68
C ILE A 33 7.77 -11.71 32.01
N ASP A 34 6.58 -12.22 32.30
CA ASP A 34 6.31 -13.03 33.50
C ASP A 34 6.77 -12.41 34.83
N GLY A 35 6.66 -11.08 34.95
CA GLY A 35 7.06 -10.34 36.15
C GLY A 35 8.57 -10.16 36.33
N SER A 36 9.36 -10.46 35.29
CA SER A 36 10.80 -10.14 35.24
C SER A 36 11.07 -8.63 35.28
N GLU A 37 12.33 -8.27 35.55
CA GLU A 37 12.76 -6.88 35.50
C GLU A 37 12.51 -6.27 34.11
N PRO A 38 12.04 -5.01 34.02
CA PRO A 38 11.81 -4.36 32.74
C PRO A 38 13.07 -4.32 31.88
N VAL A 39 12.98 -4.84 30.66
CA VAL A 39 14.08 -4.81 29.68
C VAL A 39 13.81 -3.71 28.65
N ASP A 40 14.79 -2.83 28.46
CA ASP A 40 14.71 -1.79 27.44
C ASP A 40 14.66 -2.41 26.03
N VAL A 41 13.66 -2.00 25.26
CA VAL A 41 13.48 -2.43 23.88
C VAL A 41 14.31 -1.53 22.96
N PRO A 42 15.18 -2.09 22.10
CA PRO A 42 15.93 -1.30 21.12
C PRO A 42 15.00 -0.45 20.24
N ALA A 43 15.43 0.76 19.88
CA ALA A 43 14.62 1.72 19.12
C ALA A 43 14.04 1.11 17.84
N VAL A 44 14.85 0.37 17.08
CA VAL A 44 14.44 -0.32 15.84
C VAL A 44 13.31 -1.32 16.06
N VAL A 45 13.32 -2.05 17.18
CA VAL A 45 12.25 -3.01 17.53
C VAL A 45 10.99 -2.25 17.94
N GLY A 46 11.15 -1.15 18.66
CA GLY A 46 10.03 -0.28 19.04
C GLY A 46 9.31 0.33 17.85
N GLU A 47 10.07 0.82 16.86
CA GLU A 47 9.53 1.35 15.61
C GLU A 47 8.77 0.29 14.81
N ALA A 48 9.35 -0.90 14.66
CA ALA A 48 8.69 -2.03 14.00
C ALA A 48 7.37 -2.40 14.70
N LEU A 49 7.36 -2.49 16.03
CA LEU A 49 6.14 -2.74 16.81
C LEU A 49 5.09 -1.63 16.61
N ALA A 50 5.51 -0.37 16.55
CA ALA A 50 4.61 0.76 16.29
C ALA A 50 3.88 0.62 14.95
N GLU A 51 4.60 0.18 13.93
CA GLU A 51 4.04 -0.07 12.61
C GLU A 51 3.07 -1.27 12.62
N VAL A 52 3.46 -2.39 13.23
CA VAL A 52 2.61 -3.58 13.38
C VAL A 52 1.29 -3.24 14.07
N VAL A 53 1.33 -2.55 15.21
CA VAL A 53 0.12 -2.13 15.94
C VAL A 53 -0.73 -1.18 15.09
N SER A 54 -0.10 -0.29 14.32
CA SER A 54 -0.82 0.62 13.41
C SER A 54 -1.57 -0.14 12.31
N ILE A 55 -0.96 -1.19 11.74
CA ILE A 55 -1.59 -2.02 10.69
C ILE A 55 -2.75 -2.83 11.30
N LEU A 56 -2.52 -3.46 12.45
CA LEU A 56 -3.55 -4.22 13.17
C LEU A 56 -4.73 -3.32 13.59
N GLY A 57 -4.46 -2.10 14.07
CA GLY A 57 -5.50 -1.13 14.41
C GLY A 57 -6.35 -0.65 13.22
N ARG A 58 -5.93 -0.93 11.99
CA ARG A 58 -6.74 -0.73 10.76
C ARG A 58 -7.49 -2.00 10.33
N GLY A 59 -7.48 -3.06 11.12
CA GLY A 59 -8.09 -4.35 10.79
C GLY A 59 -7.36 -5.11 9.68
N ARG A 60 -6.08 -4.77 9.42
CA ARG A 60 -5.28 -5.41 8.38
C ARG A 60 -4.37 -6.47 8.99
N PRO A 61 -4.27 -7.68 8.40
CA PRO A 61 -3.38 -8.72 8.89
C PRO A 61 -1.90 -8.33 8.68
N VAL A 62 -1.04 -8.76 9.62
CA VAL A 62 0.40 -8.55 9.56
C VAL A 62 1.12 -9.90 9.47
N ARG A 63 2.14 -9.99 8.61
CA ARG A 63 3.01 -11.16 8.48
C ARG A 63 4.47 -10.72 8.57
N VAL A 64 5.21 -11.32 9.51
CA VAL A 64 6.66 -11.13 9.64
C VAL A 64 7.38 -12.23 8.89
N MET A 65 8.25 -11.85 7.96
CA MET A 65 9.04 -12.73 7.09
C MET A 65 10.50 -12.30 7.12
N GLN A 66 11.40 -13.25 6.87
CA GLN A 66 12.82 -12.94 6.64
C GLN A 66 12.97 -12.33 5.24
N GLU A 67 13.96 -11.44 5.07
CA GLU A 67 14.22 -10.75 3.80
C GLU A 67 14.51 -11.73 2.65
N ASN A 68 15.31 -12.76 2.92
CA ASN A 68 15.75 -13.73 1.92
C ASN A 68 14.83 -14.95 1.78
N VAL A 69 13.55 -14.80 2.11
CA VAL A 69 12.61 -15.92 2.02
C VAL A 69 12.26 -16.21 0.56
N GLU A 70 12.31 -17.49 0.20
CA GLU A 70 11.74 -17.97 -1.06
C GLU A 70 10.23 -18.19 -0.90
N LEU A 71 9.46 -17.57 -1.80
CA LEU A 71 8.01 -17.62 -1.83
C LEU A 71 7.52 -18.67 -2.83
N SER A 72 6.43 -19.35 -2.48
CA SER A 72 5.64 -20.08 -3.46
C SER A 72 4.96 -19.11 -4.44
N THR A 73 4.54 -19.63 -5.60
CA THR A 73 3.71 -18.88 -6.56
C THR A 73 2.42 -18.34 -5.94
N GLY A 74 1.86 -19.04 -4.94
CA GLY A 74 0.70 -18.60 -4.17
C GLY A 74 0.97 -17.37 -3.31
N GLU A 75 2.09 -17.36 -2.62
CA GLU A 75 2.47 -16.24 -1.75
C GLU A 75 2.84 -15.01 -2.57
N ALA A 76 3.58 -15.20 -3.67
CA ALA A 76 3.87 -14.12 -4.61
C ALA A 76 2.57 -13.53 -5.20
N ALA A 77 1.60 -14.38 -5.56
CA ALA A 77 0.31 -13.94 -6.08
C ALA A 77 -0.46 -13.07 -5.06
N ALA A 78 -0.46 -13.47 -3.78
CA ALA A 78 -1.07 -12.70 -2.72
C ALA A 78 -0.39 -11.32 -2.52
N ILE A 79 0.94 -11.25 -2.61
CA ILE A 79 1.70 -9.99 -2.48
C ILE A 79 1.45 -9.05 -3.67
N LEU A 80 1.38 -9.60 -4.88
CA LEU A 80 1.18 -8.85 -6.11
C LEU A 80 -0.29 -8.47 -6.38
N GLY A 81 -1.23 -9.04 -5.61
CA GLY A 81 -2.66 -8.84 -5.81
C GLY A 81 -3.17 -9.41 -7.14
N VAL A 82 -2.61 -10.55 -7.57
CA VAL A 82 -2.96 -11.23 -8.84
C VAL A 82 -3.23 -12.71 -8.60
N THR A 83 -3.62 -13.44 -9.66
CA THR A 83 -3.85 -14.88 -9.57
C THR A 83 -2.54 -15.68 -9.68
N ARG A 84 -2.51 -16.91 -9.14
CA ARG A 84 -1.36 -17.83 -9.32
C ARG A 84 -0.97 -18.05 -10.79
N PRO A 85 -1.92 -18.31 -11.72
CA PRO A 85 -1.58 -18.42 -13.15
C PRO A 85 -0.88 -17.18 -13.70
N THR A 86 -1.27 -15.97 -13.26
CA THR A 86 -0.60 -14.73 -13.66
C THR A 86 0.86 -14.71 -13.20
N VAL A 87 1.16 -15.11 -11.96
CA VAL A 87 2.55 -15.20 -11.48
C VAL A 87 3.36 -16.22 -12.30
N VAL A 88 2.77 -17.37 -12.60
CA VAL A 88 3.43 -18.39 -13.45
C VAL A 88 3.71 -17.84 -14.84
N LYS A 89 2.79 -17.05 -15.42
CA LYS A 89 3.02 -16.37 -16.70
C LYS A 89 4.20 -15.40 -16.60
N LEU A 90 4.23 -14.53 -15.59
CA LEU A 90 5.34 -13.59 -15.37
C LEU A 90 6.70 -14.30 -15.24
N MET A 91 6.72 -15.46 -14.58
CA MET A 91 7.91 -16.30 -14.47
C MET A 91 8.33 -16.89 -15.82
N ASN A 92 7.38 -17.39 -16.61
CA ASN A 92 7.67 -17.95 -17.94
C ASN A 92 8.10 -16.86 -18.93
N ASP A 93 7.57 -15.64 -18.79
CA ASP A 93 7.91 -14.46 -19.59
C ASP A 93 9.25 -13.83 -19.16
N GLY A 94 9.93 -14.39 -18.14
CA GLY A 94 11.22 -13.91 -17.64
C GLY A 94 11.17 -12.64 -16.80
N LEU A 95 9.96 -12.13 -16.50
CA LEU A 95 9.74 -10.91 -15.73
C LEU A 95 9.89 -11.11 -14.21
N LEU A 96 9.73 -12.35 -13.74
CA LEU A 96 9.99 -12.74 -12.36
C LEU A 96 11.02 -13.88 -12.34
N PRO A 97 12.25 -13.64 -11.85
CA PRO A 97 13.22 -14.70 -11.59
C PRO A 97 12.64 -15.78 -10.68
N TYR A 98 12.97 -17.04 -10.92
CA TYR A 98 12.51 -18.14 -10.07
C TYR A 98 13.49 -19.31 -10.06
N THR A 99 13.48 -20.05 -8.96
CA THR A 99 14.25 -21.28 -8.77
C THR A 99 13.31 -22.49 -8.67
N ARG A 100 13.85 -23.70 -8.81
CA ARG A 100 13.11 -24.97 -8.62
C ARG A 100 13.87 -25.94 -7.72
N PRO A 101 14.07 -25.61 -6.43
CA PRO A 101 14.88 -26.44 -5.54
C PRO A 101 14.29 -27.84 -5.33
N ASN A 102 12.95 -27.99 -5.34
CA ASN A 102 12.26 -29.26 -5.09
C ASN A 102 11.04 -29.44 -6.03
N SER A 103 11.23 -29.30 -7.34
CA SER A 103 10.19 -29.40 -8.40
C SER A 103 9.12 -28.30 -8.42
N SER A 104 8.92 -27.57 -7.31
CA SER A 104 8.03 -26.42 -7.23
C SER A 104 8.78 -25.11 -7.52
N ARG A 105 8.14 -24.20 -8.26
CA ARG A 105 8.69 -22.86 -8.53
C ARG A 105 8.73 -22.01 -7.27
N ARG A 106 9.86 -21.38 -7.02
CA ARG A 106 10.12 -20.47 -5.89
C ARG A 106 10.65 -19.14 -6.39
N VAL A 107 10.28 -18.05 -5.74
CA VAL A 107 10.73 -16.70 -6.10
C VAL A 107 11.17 -15.96 -4.85
N ALA A 108 12.29 -15.25 -4.91
CA ALA A 108 12.76 -14.45 -3.78
C ALA A 108 11.77 -13.31 -3.49
N LEU A 109 11.47 -13.05 -2.21
CA LEU A 109 10.61 -11.94 -1.80
C LEU A 109 11.10 -10.60 -2.37
N HIS A 110 12.40 -10.35 -2.36
CA HIS A 110 13.02 -9.15 -2.93
C HIS A 110 12.58 -8.93 -4.39
N ASP A 111 12.65 -9.97 -5.23
CA ASP A 111 12.30 -9.87 -6.65
C ASP A 111 10.81 -9.60 -6.86
N VAL A 112 9.94 -10.19 -6.02
CA VAL A 112 8.49 -9.90 -6.04
C VAL A 112 8.22 -8.44 -5.69
N LEU A 113 8.90 -7.90 -4.68
CA LEU A 113 8.74 -6.51 -4.26
C LEU A 113 9.29 -5.52 -5.30
N ALA A 114 10.46 -5.81 -5.88
CA ALA A 114 11.05 -5.02 -6.96
C ALA A 114 10.13 -4.96 -8.19
N TYR A 115 9.58 -6.10 -8.60
CA TYR A 115 8.61 -6.15 -9.69
C TYR A 115 7.34 -5.33 -9.39
N ARG A 116 6.84 -5.39 -8.15
CA ARG A 116 5.66 -4.60 -7.73
C ARG A 116 5.92 -3.10 -7.84
N GLU A 117 7.10 -2.65 -7.39
CA GLU A 117 7.48 -1.23 -7.45
C GLU A 117 7.65 -0.75 -8.89
N GLN A 118 8.33 -1.53 -9.73
CA GLN A 118 8.49 -1.23 -11.16
C GLN A 118 7.13 -1.10 -11.86
N ARG A 119 6.19 -2.02 -11.60
CA ARG A 119 4.84 -1.97 -12.14
C ARG A 119 4.04 -0.76 -11.63
N SER A 120 4.23 -0.38 -10.37
CA SER A 120 3.60 0.80 -9.77
C SER A 120 4.14 2.09 -10.40
N LYS A 121 5.44 2.15 -10.68
CA LYS A 121 6.09 3.27 -11.38
C LYS A 121 5.57 3.40 -12.81
N ALA A 122 5.59 2.31 -13.59
CA ALA A 122 5.09 2.31 -14.96
C ALA A 122 3.61 2.71 -15.06
N ARG A 123 2.78 2.30 -14.09
CA ARG A 123 1.37 2.73 -14.04
C ARG A 123 1.23 4.23 -13.80
N ARG A 124 2.03 4.80 -12.89
CA ARG A 124 2.03 6.25 -12.64
C ARG A 124 2.47 7.01 -13.88
N GLU A 125 3.58 6.59 -14.50
CA GLU A 125 4.10 7.21 -15.72
C GLU A 125 3.07 7.19 -16.86
N ALA A 126 2.37 6.07 -17.09
CA ALA A 126 1.32 6.00 -18.11
C ALA A 126 0.10 6.89 -17.80
N LEU A 127 -0.26 7.07 -16.53
CA LEU A 127 -1.34 7.99 -16.15
C LEU A 127 -0.91 9.46 -16.30
N ASP A 128 0.35 9.76 -15.99
CA ASP A 128 0.94 11.09 -16.16
C ASP A 128 1.02 11.44 -17.65
N GLU A 129 1.39 10.49 -18.53
CA GLU A 129 1.41 10.65 -19.99
C GLU A 129 -0.01 10.93 -20.53
N LEU A 130 -1.01 10.14 -20.13
CA LEU A 130 -2.41 10.41 -20.52
C LEU A 130 -2.92 11.78 -20.04
N THR A 131 -2.42 12.27 -18.90
CA THR A 131 -2.79 13.58 -18.37
C THR A 131 -2.05 14.70 -19.09
N GLY A 132 -0.76 14.51 -19.40
CA GLY A 132 0.04 15.42 -20.21
C GLY A 132 -0.55 15.59 -21.61
N ASP A 133 -0.86 14.48 -22.28
CA ASP A 133 -1.53 14.47 -23.58
C ASP A 133 -2.88 15.20 -23.55
N ALA A 134 -3.67 15.03 -22.48
CA ALA A 134 -4.96 15.72 -22.33
C ALA A 134 -4.81 17.24 -22.07
N ILE A 135 -3.72 17.68 -21.43
CA ILE A 135 -3.39 19.09 -21.23
C ILE A 135 -2.89 19.70 -22.55
N ASP A 136 -1.99 19.01 -23.25
CA ASP A 136 -1.44 19.45 -24.54
C ASP A 136 -2.53 19.52 -25.63
N MET A 137 -3.52 18.62 -25.58
CA MET A 137 -4.71 18.68 -26.44
C MET A 137 -5.73 19.77 -26.03
N GLY A 138 -5.45 20.56 -24.98
CA GLY A 138 -6.30 21.68 -24.55
C GLY A 138 -7.67 21.28 -24.01
N VAL A 139 -7.91 20.00 -23.74
CA VAL A 139 -9.22 19.46 -23.34
C VAL A 139 -9.66 20.01 -21.98
N TYR A 140 -8.70 20.28 -21.09
CA TYR A 140 -8.96 20.93 -19.80
C TYR A 140 -9.23 22.44 -19.91
N ASP A 141 -8.57 23.12 -20.85
CA ASP A 141 -8.79 24.55 -21.12
C ASP A 141 -10.15 24.80 -21.78
N GLU A 142 -10.59 23.92 -22.69
CA GLU A 142 -11.92 23.99 -23.31
C GLU A 142 -13.03 23.74 -22.28
N ALA A 143 -12.86 22.75 -21.40
CA ALA A 143 -13.83 22.45 -20.33
C ALA A 143 -13.96 23.62 -19.32
N MET A 144 -12.87 24.32 -19.01
CA MET A 144 -12.88 25.50 -18.13
C MET A 144 -13.41 26.76 -18.82
N ARG A 145 -13.18 26.94 -20.14
CA ARG A 145 -13.76 28.06 -20.91
C ARG A 145 -15.27 27.92 -21.05
N ARG A 146 -15.78 26.72 -21.33
CA ARG A 146 -17.23 26.47 -21.49
C ARG A 146 -18.01 26.72 -20.19
N GLY A 147 -17.38 26.58 -19.03
CA GLY A 147 -17.98 26.92 -17.72
C GLY A 147 -17.95 28.42 -17.35
N ARG A 148 -17.28 29.26 -18.15
CA ARG A 148 -17.09 30.71 -17.92
C ARG A 148 -17.63 31.59 -19.05
N GLU A 149 -18.54 31.10 -19.90
CA GLU A 149 -19.25 32.00 -20.81
C GLU A 149 -20.12 32.96 -19.96
N PRO A 150 -19.90 34.28 -20.05
CA PRO A 150 -20.79 35.25 -19.42
C PRO A 150 -22.16 35.10 -20.06
N SER A 151 -23.21 35.00 -19.23
CA SER A 151 -24.58 35.25 -19.67
C SER A 151 -24.58 36.59 -20.39
N ASP A 152 -24.81 36.59 -21.70
CA ASP A 152 -25.05 37.81 -22.47
C ASP A 152 -26.29 38.49 -21.89
N ASP A 153 -26.02 39.44 -20.99
CA ASP A 153 -26.89 40.50 -20.55
C ASP A 153 -27.19 41.35 -21.79
N GLN A 154 -28.41 41.25 -22.34
CA GLN A 154 -28.88 42.19 -23.36
C GLN A 154 -29.43 43.44 -22.67
N PRO A 155 -28.79 44.61 -22.83
CA PRO A 155 -29.33 45.85 -22.29
C PRO A 155 -30.55 46.26 -23.12
N GLY A 156 -31.59 46.69 -22.41
CA GLY A 156 -32.91 46.94 -22.95
C GLY A 156 -33.00 47.98 -24.06
N ARG A 157 -34.12 47.91 -24.79
CA ARG A 157 -34.76 49.10 -25.37
C ARG A 157 -36.24 49.04 -25.04
N ASP A 158 -36.55 49.80 -23.99
CA ASP A 158 -37.79 50.54 -23.84
C ASP A 158 -38.01 51.41 -25.09
N ASP A 159 -39.20 51.31 -25.71
CA ASP A 159 -39.92 52.49 -26.21
C ASP A 159 -41.32 52.09 -26.72
N ARG A 160 -42.32 52.46 -25.90
CA ARG A 160 -43.60 53.12 -26.27
C ARG A 160 -44.44 52.55 -27.43
N ARG A 161 -45.62 52.04 -27.08
CA ARG A 161 -46.91 52.77 -27.16
C ARG A 161 -48.07 51.96 -26.59
#